data_AF-A0A357C3N3-F1
#
_entry.id   AF-A0A357C3N3-F1
#
_cell.length_a   1.000
_cell.length_b   1.000
_cell.length_c   1.000
_cell.angle_alpha   90.00
_cell.angle_beta   90.00
_cell.angle_gamma   90.00
#
_symmetry.space_group_name_H-M   'P 1'
#
loop_
_entity.id
_entity.type
_entity.pdbx_description
1 polymer ?
#
loop_
_entity_poly.entity_id
_entity_poly.type
_entity_poly.pdbx_seq_one_letter_code
_entity_poly.pdbx_strand_id
1 'polypeptide(L)' 'NCIQCLFCWAYCPDMAVNVKDGKMTGFDYDYCKGCGICALECPGKKGNKAIVMEEEGK' A
#
# COMPACT_ATOMS: atom_id res chain seq x y z
N ASN A 1 -0.92 -9.27 -7.26
CA ASN A 1 -1.49 -10.07 -6.15
C ASN A 1 -2.46 -9.30 -5.23
N CYS A 2 -2.95 -8.12 -5.61
CA CYS A 2 -3.89 -7.36 -4.76
C CYS A 2 -5.26 -8.04 -4.70
N ILE A 3 -5.88 -8.05 -3.52
CA ILE A 3 -7.23 -8.60 -3.27
C ILE A 3 -8.24 -7.53 -2.84
N GLN A 4 -7.88 -6.25 -2.97
CA GLN A 4 -8.74 -5.10 -2.65
C GLN A 4 -9.27 -5.11 -1.20
N CYS A 5 -8.46 -5.57 -0.23
CA CYS A 5 -8.83 -5.59 1.19
C CYS A 5 -8.72 -4.23 1.91
N LEU A 6 -8.17 -3.21 1.26
CA LEU A 6 -7.97 -1.85 1.79
C LEU A 6 -7.10 -1.72 3.06
N PHE A 7 -6.39 -2.78 3.47
CA PHE A 7 -5.47 -2.71 4.62
C PHE A 7 -4.35 -1.69 4.42
N CYS A 8 -3.82 -1.58 3.20
CA CYS A 8 -2.83 -0.55 2.87
C CYS A 8 -3.36 0.87 3.12
N TRP A 9 -4.65 1.13 2.85
CA TRP A 9 -5.28 2.42 3.14
C TRP A 9 -5.51 2.60 4.65
N ALA A 10 -6.03 1.58 5.34
CA ALA A 10 -6.29 1.65 6.78
C ALA A 10 -5.03 1.81 7.64
N TYR A 11 -3.90 1.21 7.23
CA TYR A 11 -2.64 1.28 7.96
C TYR A 11 -1.71 2.41 7.52
N CYS A 12 -2.05 3.17 6.47
CA CYS A 12 -1.21 4.29 6.03
C CYS A 12 -1.38 5.47 6.99
N PRO A 13 -0.32 5.87 7.74
CA PRO A 13 -0.43 6.97 8.69
C PRO A 13 -0.62 8.34 8.02
N ASP A 14 -0.13 8.48 6.78
CA ASP A 14 -0.15 9.73 6.02
C ASP A 14 -1.30 9.82 5.00
N MET A 15 -2.22 8.84 4.99
CA MET A 15 -3.34 8.78 4.05
C MET A 15 -2.91 8.85 2.56
N ALA A 16 -1.75 8.27 2.23
CA ALA A 16 -1.16 8.28 0.90
C ALA A 16 -1.74 7.20 -0.06
N VAL A 17 -2.84 6.53 0.28
CA VAL A 17 -3.44 5.48 -0.56
C VAL A 17 -4.74 5.95 -1.17
N ASN A 18 -4.79 5.99 -2.50
CA ASN A 18 -5.96 6.43 -3.24
C ASN A 18 -6.99 5.30 -3.35
N VAL A 19 -8.21 5.58 -2.88
CA VAL A 19 -9.35 4.65 -2.94
C VAL A 19 -10.47 5.25 -3.76
N LYS A 20 -10.97 4.50 -4.75
CA LYS A 20 -12.13 4.86 -5.56
C LYS A 20 -13.05 3.65 -5.70
N ASP A 21 -14.35 3.85 -5.52
CA ASP A 21 -15.37 2.80 -5.63
C ASP A 21 -15.04 1.55 -4.77
N GLY A 22 -14.52 1.79 -3.55
CA GLY A 22 -14.13 0.74 -2.61
C GLY A 22 -12.88 -0.05 -3.00
N LYS A 23 -12.11 0.41 -3.99
CA LYS A 23 -10.88 -0.25 -4.48
C LYS A 23 -9.68 0.66 -4.33
N MET A 24 -8.56 0.08 -3.91
CA MET A 24 -7.25 0.70 -4.00
C MET A 24 -6.89 0.91 -5.47
N THR A 25 -6.55 2.15 -5.82
CA THR A 25 -6.25 2.58 -7.20
C THR A 25 -4.80 3.03 -7.39
N GLY A 26 -4.10 3.37 -6.31
CA GLY A 26 -2.70 3.78 -6.39
C GLY A 26 -2.21 4.39 -5.07
N PHE A 27 -0.95 4.83 -5.09
CA PHE A 27 -0.35 5.62 -4.02
C PHE A 27 -0.15 7.05 -4.50
N ASP A 28 -0.37 8.00 -3.61
CA ASP A 28 0.05 9.37 -3.79
C ASP A 28 1.46 9.51 -3.20
N TYR A 29 2.46 9.63 -4.07
CA TYR A 29 3.87 9.68 -3.66
C TYR A 29 4.26 11.01 -3.02
N ASP A 30 3.50 12.10 -3.24
CA ASP A 30 3.78 13.40 -2.60
C ASP A 30 3.46 13.34 -1.10
N TYR A 31 2.46 12.53 -0.73
CA TYR A 31 2.08 12.29 0.66
C TYR A 31 2.79 11.09 1.29
N CYS A 32 3.25 10.13 0.48
CA CYS A 32 3.96 8.96 0.97
C CYS A 32 5.30 9.33 1.63
N LYS A 33 5.53 8.88 2.87
CA LYS A 33 6.79 9.08 3.60
C LYS A 33 7.75 7.89 3.57
N GLY A 34 7.39 6.82 2.84
CA GLY A 34 8.23 5.63 2.72
C GLY A 34 8.30 4.75 3.97
N CYS A 35 7.33 4.84 4.89
CA CYS A 35 7.34 4.05 6.13
C CYS A 35 7.20 2.52 5.94
N GLY A 36 6.66 2.10 4.80
CA GLY A 36 6.57 0.69 4.40
C GLY A 36 5.56 -0.19 5.13
N ILE A 37 4.79 0.35 6.06
CA ILE A 37 3.76 -0.39 6.82
C ILE A 37 2.75 -1.07 5.87
N CYS A 38 2.34 -0.37 4.81
CA CYS A 38 1.40 -0.91 3.81
C CYS A 38 1.91 -2.18 3.12
N ALA A 39 3.23 -2.31 2.90
CA ALA A 39 3.84 -3.51 2.35
C ALA A 39 3.97 -4.62 3.41
N LEU A 40 4.34 -4.27 4.65
CA LEU A 40 4.43 -5.20 5.78
C LEU A 40 3.09 -5.88 6.08
N GLU A 41 2.00 -5.11 6.09
CA GLU A 41 0.66 -5.61 6.42
C GLU A 41 -0.10 -6.17 5.22
N CYS A 42 0.41 -6.05 4.00
CA CYS A 42 -0.27 -6.57 2.82
C CYS A 42 -0.43 -8.10 2.91
N PRO A 43 -1.67 -8.64 2.99
CA PRO A 43 -1.88 -10.10 3.02
C PRO A 43 -1.79 -10.71 1.63
N GLY A 44 -2.09 -9.92 0.59
CA GLY A 44 -2.06 -10.34 -0.80
C GLY A 44 -2.90 -11.58 -1.12
N LYS A 45 -2.72 -12.14 -2.31
CA LYS A 45 -3.45 -13.35 -2.72
C LYS A 45 -2.69 -14.58 -2.24
N LYS A 46 -3.28 -15.33 -1.31
CA LYS A 46 -2.67 -16.53 -0.68
C LYS A 46 -1.33 -16.21 0.01
N GLY A 47 -1.23 -15.08 0.72
CA GLY A 47 0.02 -14.66 1.38
C GLY A 47 1.03 -13.97 0.47
N ASN A 48 0.84 -13.99 -0.86
CA ASN A 48 1.74 -13.34 -1.79
C ASN A 48 1.46 -11.84 -1.83
N LYS A 49 2.30 -11.05 -1.16
CA LYS A 49 2.19 -9.60 -1.06
C LYS A 49 2.02 -8.94 -2.44
N ALA A 50 1.21 -7.89 -2.47
CA ALA A 50 0.92 -7.12 -3.68
C ALA A 50 1.73 -5.82 -3.78
N ILE A 51 2.36 -5.43 -2.68
CA ILE A 51 3.13 -4.20 -2.50
C ILE A 51 4.46 -4.63 -1.88
N VAL A 52 5.55 -4.08 -2.39
CA VAL A 52 6.91 -4.29 -1.89
C VAL A 52 7.55 -2.90 -1.77
N MET A 53 8.30 -2.68 -0.70
CA MET A 53 9.12 -1.48 -0.53
C MET A 53 10.54 -1.81 -0.94
N GLU A 54 11.17 -0.90 -1.67
CA GLU A 54 12.57 -0.97 -2.05
C GLU A 54 13.26 0.30 -1.58
N GLU A 55 14.54 0.21 -1.23
CA GLU A 55 15.34 1.39 -0.91
C GLU A 55 15.55 2.22 -2.18
N GLU A 56 15.36 3.54 -2.08
CA GLU A 56 15.66 4.43 -3.18
C GLU A 56 17.18 4.39 -3.42
N GLY A 57 17.57 3.93 -4.62
CA GLY A 57 18.96 3.82 -5.00
C GLY A 57 19.65 5.19 -5.02
N LYS A 58 20.89 5.24 -4.52
CA LYS A 58 21.77 6.40 -4.64
C LYS A 58 22.26 6.60 -6.08
#